data_AF-A0A7K3Y1M7-F1
#
_entry.id   AF-A0A7K3Y1M7-F1
#
_cell.length_a   1.000
_cell.length_b   1.000
_cell.length_c   1.000
_cell.angle_alpha   90.00
_cell.angle_beta   90.00
_cell.angle_gamma   90.00
#
_symmetry.space_group_name_H-M   'P 1'
#
loop_
_entity.id
_entity.type
_entity.pdbx_description
1 polymer ?
#
loop_
_entity_poly.entity_id
_entity_poly.type
_entity_poly.pdbx_seq_one_letter_code
_entity_poly.pdbx_strand_id
1 'polypeptide(L)'
;MTDDRVVPVVHLSGMQSHEIQEMGRRRFDLSPDDATATLLEETAGDPFSLVACFNTLRNRGLEPSSGNIRDLLTGGRDPAEIAFAALPGFWQAWAEALSVLIPPFPLPVMACILGIREADMTLMIEHLQGSSVFRRLPGGGFAFAHSLLQEYCRQNLSADESVALNAGAADCIERSMHLLPMRLHALLSLACHHFNARDYEKAADLNLELGLRYYNREDYDAALMLTRQAIISAEQIGDSALLAAAERQRDLIQQKMADPAGTAR
;
A
#
# COMPACT_ATOMS: atom_id res chain seq x y z
N MET A 1 -24.50 -27.85 -12.45
CA MET A 1 -24.28 -27.04 -13.66
C MET A 1 -23.07 -26.17 -13.39
N THR A 2 -21.92 -26.54 -13.95
CA THR A 2 -20.68 -25.76 -13.88
C THR A 2 -20.81 -24.58 -14.83
N ASP A 3 -20.88 -23.37 -14.28
CA ASP A 3 -20.82 -22.11 -15.04
C ASP A 3 -19.36 -21.91 -15.48
N ASP A 4 -18.96 -22.61 -16.54
CA ASP A 4 -17.66 -22.45 -17.22
C ASP A 4 -17.66 -21.15 -18.05
N ARG A 5 -17.88 -20.01 -17.38
CA ARG A 5 -17.56 -18.72 -17.99
C ARG A 5 -16.05 -18.60 -18.05
N VAL A 6 -15.49 -18.94 -19.21
CA VAL A 6 -14.11 -18.63 -19.56
C VAL A 6 -13.96 -17.10 -19.49
N VAL A 7 -13.45 -16.62 -18.36
CA VAL A 7 -13.11 -15.20 -18.20
C VAL A 7 -11.92 -14.93 -19.14
N PRO A 8 -12.05 -14.04 -20.12
CA PRO A 8 -10.95 -13.74 -21.01
C PRO A 8 -9.82 -13.09 -20.21
N VAL A 9 -8.68 -13.78 -20.13
CA VAL A 9 -7.45 -13.23 -19.56
C VAL A 9 -6.85 -12.30 -20.61
N VAL A 10 -6.83 -11.01 -20.32
CA VAL A 10 -6.15 -10.01 -21.15
C VAL A 10 -4.75 -9.82 -20.59
N HIS A 11 -3.75 -10.28 -21.33
CA HIS A 11 -2.36 -9.96 -21.01
C HIS A 11 -2.06 -8.53 -21.44
N LEU A 12 -1.77 -7.68 -20.46
CA LEU A 12 -1.26 -6.33 -20.72
C LEU A 12 0.21 -6.45 -21.10
N SER A 13 0.55 -6.11 -22.34
CA SER A 13 1.93 -5.93 -22.76
C SER A 13 2.47 -4.58 -22.27
N GLY A 14 3.79 -4.44 -22.24
CA GLY A 14 4.43 -3.13 -22.11
C GLY A 14 4.06 -2.21 -23.27
N MET A 15 4.40 -0.93 -23.12
CA MET A 15 4.23 0.10 -24.13
C MET A 15 5.22 -0.11 -25.27
N GLN A 16 4.76 0.12 -26.50
CA GLN A 16 5.60 0.04 -27.70
C GLN A 16 6.42 1.32 -27.88
N SER A 17 7.51 1.25 -28.64
CA SER A 17 8.43 2.38 -28.90
C SER A 17 7.71 3.69 -29.28
N HIS A 18 6.73 3.61 -30.17
CA HIS A 18 5.97 4.79 -30.61
C HIS A 18 5.07 5.38 -29.50
N GLU A 19 4.53 4.54 -28.61
CA GLU A 19 3.74 4.96 -27.45
C GLU A 19 4.64 5.59 -26.37
N ILE A 20 5.85 5.05 -26.20
CA ILE A 20 6.88 5.57 -25.28
C ILE A 20 7.32 6.96 -25.73
N GLN A 21 7.59 7.15 -27.02
CA GLN A 21 7.92 8.46 -27.59
C GLN A 21 6.80 9.48 -27.35
N GLU A 22 5.55 9.06 -27.59
CA GLU A 22 4.40 9.93 -27.40
C GLU A 22 4.20 10.32 -25.93
N MET A 23 4.36 9.36 -25.02
CA MET A 23 4.30 9.59 -23.58
C MET A 23 5.40 10.54 -23.11
N GLY A 24 6.64 10.29 -23.52
CA GLY A 24 7.80 11.15 -23.22
C GLY A 24 7.53 12.59 -23.60
N ARG A 25 7.07 12.81 -24.84
CA ARG A 25 6.82 14.15 -25.38
C ARG A 25 5.68 14.85 -24.67
N ARG A 26 4.52 14.19 -24.55
CA ARG A 26 3.30 14.85 -24.04
C ARG A 26 3.31 15.08 -22.54
N ARG A 27 3.92 14.17 -21.77
CA ARG A 27 3.83 14.19 -20.31
C ARG A 27 5.08 14.72 -19.63
N PHE A 28 6.24 14.49 -20.23
CA PHE A 28 7.53 14.80 -19.60
C PHE A 28 8.33 15.87 -20.32
N ASP A 29 7.87 16.31 -21.51
CA ASP A 29 8.60 17.23 -22.39
C ASP A 29 9.97 16.66 -22.79
N LEU A 30 10.04 15.34 -22.98
CA LEU A 30 11.23 14.60 -23.39
C LEU A 30 10.99 13.92 -24.74
N SER A 31 11.95 14.02 -25.66
CA SER A 31 11.84 13.40 -26.99
C SER A 31 12.90 12.30 -27.18
N PRO A 32 12.68 11.07 -26.70
CA PRO A 32 13.59 9.96 -26.96
C PRO A 32 13.63 9.65 -28.46
N ASP A 33 14.82 9.38 -28.99
CA ASP A 33 15.00 8.89 -30.36
C ASP A 33 14.53 7.44 -30.51
N ASP A 34 14.45 6.95 -31.75
CA ASP A 34 13.98 5.59 -32.05
C ASP A 34 14.82 4.53 -31.32
N ALA A 35 16.14 4.70 -31.28
CA ALA A 35 17.03 3.76 -30.59
C ALA A 35 16.77 3.70 -29.09
N THR A 36 16.53 4.84 -28.44
CA THR A 36 16.24 4.92 -27.01
C THR A 36 14.84 4.41 -26.70
N ALA A 37 13.86 4.67 -27.58
CA ALA A 37 12.51 4.14 -27.44
C ALA A 37 12.48 2.61 -27.53
N THR A 38 13.21 2.03 -28.50
CA THR A 38 13.36 0.57 -28.61
C THR A 38 14.06 -0.04 -27.40
N LEU A 39 15.12 0.61 -26.90
CA LEU A 39 15.77 0.18 -25.66
C LEU A 39 14.80 0.15 -24.47
N LEU A 40 13.98 1.20 -24.31
CA LEU A 40 12.99 1.28 -23.23
C LEU A 40 11.90 0.23 -23.38
N GLU A 41 11.41 -0.03 -24.60
CA GLU A 41 10.44 -1.10 -24.88
C GLU A 41 10.97 -2.47 -24.44
N GLU A 42 12.23 -2.76 -24.74
CA GLU A 42 12.86 -4.06 -24.43
C GLU A 42 13.21 -4.24 -22.94
N THR A 43 13.49 -3.15 -22.22
CA THR A 43 14.08 -3.22 -20.87
C THR A 43 13.17 -2.74 -19.74
N ALA A 44 12.31 -1.76 -20.02
CA ALA A 44 11.55 -1.01 -19.04
C ALA A 44 10.18 -0.59 -19.60
N GLY A 45 9.59 -1.40 -20.48
CA GLY A 45 8.40 -1.03 -21.26
C GLY A 45 7.11 -0.92 -20.44
N ASP A 46 7.10 -1.32 -19.17
CA ASP A 46 5.92 -1.12 -18.34
C ASP A 46 5.74 0.37 -17.96
N PRO A 47 4.49 0.87 -17.86
CA PRO A 47 4.25 2.29 -17.61
C PRO A 47 4.89 2.85 -16.33
N PHE A 48 5.08 2.04 -15.28
CA PHE A 48 5.66 2.53 -14.03
C PHE A 48 7.17 2.76 -14.18
N SER A 49 7.88 1.81 -14.80
CA SER A 49 9.31 1.94 -15.10
C SER A 49 9.60 3.11 -16.03
N LEU A 50 8.76 3.33 -17.05
CA LEU A 50 8.88 4.50 -17.94
C LEU A 50 8.70 5.82 -17.17
N VAL A 51 7.69 5.90 -16.31
CA VAL A 51 7.46 7.08 -15.46
C VAL A 51 8.64 7.32 -14.52
N ALA A 52 9.20 6.27 -13.93
CA ALA A 52 10.37 6.35 -13.07
C ALA A 52 11.59 6.89 -13.84
N CYS A 53 11.87 6.33 -15.02
CA CYS A 53 12.98 6.77 -15.88
C CYS A 53 12.81 8.23 -16.31
N PHE A 54 11.66 8.61 -16.86
CA PHE A 54 11.44 9.98 -17.36
C PHE A 54 11.42 11.02 -16.25
N ASN A 55 10.82 10.73 -15.09
CA ASN A 55 10.91 11.62 -13.95
C ASN A 55 12.36 11.79 -13.49
N THR A 56 13.14 10.70 -13.46
CA THR A 56 14.55 10.75 -13.07
C THR A 56 15.38 11.60 -14.02
N LEU A 57 15.21 11.40 -15.33
CA LEU A 57 15.88 12.20 -16.36
C LEU A 57 15.55 13.69 -16.20
N ARG A 58 14.26 14.01 -16.08
CA ARG A 58 13.79 15.39 -15.91
C ARG A 58 14.33 16.03 -14.63
N ASN A 59 14.29 15.31 -13.51
CA ASN A 59 14.78 15.82 -12.22
C ASN A 59 16.29 16.03 -12.21
N ARG A 60 17.05 15.25 -12.99
CA ARG A 60 18.51 15.39 -13.13
C ARG A 60 18.93 16.29 -14.30
N GLY A 61 17.99 16.80 -15.08
CA GLY A 61 18.28 17.60 -16.28
C GLY A 61 19.05 16.82 -17.36
N LEU A 62 18.74 15.53 -17.51
CA LEU A 62 19.41 14.64 -18.45
C LEU A 62 18.55 14.44 -19.71
N GLU A 63 19.21 14.41 -20.86
CA GLU A 63 18.57 14.07 -22.14
C GLU A 63 18.12 12.61 -22.20
N PRO A 64 17.02 12.28 -22.90
CA PRO A 64 16.51 10.92 -23.03
C PRO A 64 17.32 10.14 -24.07
N SER A 65 18.59 9.87 -23.75
CA SER A 65 19.52 9.10 -24.58
C SER A 65 19.70 7.67 -24.09
N SER A 66 20.05 6.77 -25.01
CA SER A 66 20.31 5.36 -24.70
C SER A 66 21.42 5.18 -23.65
N GLY A 67 22.41 6.07 -23.62
CA GLY A 67 23.46 6.06 -22.59
C GLY A 67 22.88 6.34 -21.19
N ASN A 68 22.14 7.44 -21.05
CA ASN A 68 21.53 7.81 -19.78
C ASN A 68 20.52 6.76 -19.29
N ILE A 69 19.73 6.16 -20.20
CA ILE A 69 18.81 5.07 -19.84
C ILE A 69 19.57 3.84 -19.32
N ARG A 70 20.65 3.42 -20.00
CA ARG A 70 21.47 2.30 -19.51
C ARG A 70 22.07 2.61 -18.15
N ASP A 71 22.58 3.81 -17.93
CA ASP A 71 23.16 4.21 -16.65
C ASP A 71 22.11 4.18 -15.51
N LEU A 72 20.87 4.59 -15.80
CA LEU A 72 19.76 4.50 -14.84
C LEU A 72 19.37 3.05 -14.51
N LEU A 73 19.36 2.19 -15.52
CA LEU A 73 18.99 0.78 -15.38
C LEU A 73 20.18 -0.11 -14.96
N THR A 74 21.38 0.46 -14.82
CA THR A 74 22.59 -0.30 -14.50
C THR A 74 22.44 -0.97 -13.14
N GLY A 75 22.79 -2.27 -13.11
CA GLY A 75 22.68 -3.10 -11.92
C GLY A 75 21.29 -3.72 -11.70
N GLY A 76 20.37 -3.58 -12.66
CA GLY A 76 19.04 -4.17 -12.55
C GLY A 76 18.19 -3.56 -11.44
N ARG A 77 18.34 -2.25 -11.22
CA ARG A 77 17.61 -1.51 -10.19
C ARG A 77 16.11 -1.73 -10.35
N ASP A 78 15.46 -2.00 -9.23
CA ASP A 78 14.00 -2.03 -9.15
C ASP A 78 13.45 -0.68 -9.64
N PRO A 79 12.48 -0.66 -10.57
CA PRO A 79 11.79 0.57 -10.96
C PRO A 79 11.33 1.43 -9.78
N ALA A 80 10.94 0.80 -8.66
CA ALA A 80 10.56 1.52 -7.46
C ALA A 80 11.76 2.19 -6.75
N GLU A 81 12.94 1.58 -6.78
CA GLU A 81 14.19 2.20 -6.32
C GLU A 81 14.52 3.44 -7.16
N ILE A 82 14.44 3.33 -8.49
CA ILE A 82 14.70 4.44 -9.40
C ILE A 82 13.71 5.58 -9.12
N ALA A 83 12.42 5.25 -9.02
CA ALA A 83 11.38 6.21 -8.71
C ALA A 83 11.61 6.91 -7.37
N PHE A 84 11.94 6.15 -6.32
CA PHE A 84 12.20 6.68 -4.99
C PHE A 84 13.44 7.58 -4.96
N ALA A 85 14.56 7.14 -5.56
CA ALA A 85 15.80 7.90 -5.60
C ALA A 85 15.69 9.21 -6.39
N ALA A 86 14.70 9.32 -7.28
CA ALA A 86 14.40 10.53 -8.02
C ALA A 86 13.54 11.55 -7.26
N LEU A 87 12.93 11.17 -6.14
CA LEU A 87 12.09 12.05 -5.35
C LEU A 87 12.93 13.13 -4.64
N PRO A 88 12.43 14.37 -4.54
CA PRO A 88 12.97 15.35 -3.61
C PRO A 88 12.98 14.79 -2.17
N GLY A 89 14.01 15.11 -1.38
CA GLY A 89 14.21 14.51 -0.05
C GLY A 89 13.01 14.66 0.91
N PHE A 90 12.25 15.76 0.80
CA PHE A 90 11.00 15.93 1.54
C PHE A 90 9.95 14.83 1.21
N TRP A 91 9.82 14.46 -0.06
CA TRP A 91 8.89 13.42 -0.50
C TRP A 91 9.38 12.02 -0.16
N GLN A 92 10.70 11.79 -0.12
CA GLN A 92 11.29 10.54 0.37
C GLN A 92 10.91 10.32 1.84
N ALA A 93 11.13 11.33 2.70
CA ALA A 93 10.81 11.24 4.12
C ALA A 93 9.30 10.97 4.35
N TRP A 94 8.41 11.58 3.56
CA TRP A 94 6.98 11.33 3.65
C TRP A 94 6.60 9.93 3.17
N ALA A 95 7.21 9.46 2.08
CA ALA A 95 6.99 8.11 1.57
C ALA A 95 7.41 7.05 2.58
N GLU A 96 8.58 7.20 3.19
CA GLU A 96 9.06 6.30 4.24
C GLU A 96 8.13 6.29 5.46
N ALA A 97 7.82 7.47 6.02
CA ALA A 97 7.00 7.60 7.22
C ALA A 97 5.56 7.06 7.05
N LEU A 98 5.00 7.17 5.85
CA LEU A 98 3.61 6.76 5.56
C LEU A 98 3.53 5.37 4.91
N SER A 99 4.66 4.71 4.66
CA SER A 99 4.74 3.44 3.92
C SER A 99 3.96 2.30 4.58
N VAL A 100 3.80 2.33 5.90
CA VAL A 100 3.06 1.31 6.67
C VAL A 100 1.55 1.50 6.64
N LEU A 101 1.04 2.66 6.23
CA LEU A 101 -0.39 2.94 6.27
C LEU A 101 -1.16 2.07 5.27
N ILE A 102 -2.43 1.79 5.60
CA ILE A 102 -3.34 1.02 4.75
C ILE A 102 -4.30 1.99 4.05
N PRO A 103 -4.40 2.00 2.70
CA PRO A 103 -5.31 2.90 2.01
C PRO A 103 -6.79 2.64 2.31
N PRO A 104 -7.65 3.67 2.36
CA PRO A 104 -7.31 5.10 2.23
C PRO A 104 -6.66 5.68 3.50
N PHE A 105 -5.57 6.42 3.33
CA PHE A 105 -4.86 7.16 4.37
C PHE A 105 -5.70 8.37 4.80
N PRO A 106 -6.20 8.42 6.04
CA PRO A 106 -6.96 9.56 6.51
C PRO A 106 -6.04 10.76 6.75
N LEU A 107 -6.45 11.94 6.29
CA LEU A 107 -5.64 13.16 6.43
C LEU A 107 -5.24 13.47 7.88
N PRO A 108 -6.12 13.34 8.91
CA PRO A 108 -5.72 13.56 10.30
C PRO A 108 -4.61 12.59 10.78
N VAL A 109 -4.63 11.34 10.30
CA VAL A 109 -3.63 10.33 10.64
C VAL A 109 -2.30 10.65 9.97
N MET A 110 -2.32 10.99 8.67
CA MET A 110 -1.11 11.42 7.96
C MET A 110 -0.48 12.65 8.63
N ALA A 111 -1.28 13.65 8.99
CA ALA A 111 -0.80 14.86 9.64
C ALA A 111 -0.16 14.56 10.99
N CYS A 112 -0.78 13.69 11.79
CA CYS A 112 -0.24 13.25 13.07
C CYS A 112 1.11 12.54 12.92
N ILE A 113 1.25 11.60 11.98
CA ILE A 113 2.52 10.87 11.73
C ILE A 113 3.62 11.81 11.28
N LEU A 114 3.29 12.76 10.40
CA LEU A 114 4.24 13.73 9.85
C LEU A 114 4.52 14.92 10.79
N GLY A 115 3.89 14.96 11.98
CA GLY A 115 4.05 16.07 12.92
C GLY A 115 3.50 17.41 12.42
N ILE A 116 2.54 17.39 11.49
CA ILE A 116 1.93 18.59 10.92
C ILE A 116 0.92 19.17 11.91
N ARG A 117 1.09 20.45 12.24
CA ARG A 117 0.19 21.18 13.15
C ARG A 117 -1.10 21.54 12.42
N GLU A 118 -2.18 21.72 13.17
CA GLU A 118 -3.49 22.10 12.62
C GLU A 118 -3.43 23.36 11.74
N ALA A 119 -2.63 24.36 12.14
CA ALA A 119 -2.44 25.59 11.38
C ALA A 119 -1.77 25.38 10.00
N ASP A 120 -1.03 24.29 9.83
CA ASP A 120 -0.27 23.96 8.61
C ASP A 120 -1.03 22.95 7.71
N MET A 121 -2.25 22.55 8.10
CA MET A 121 -3.04 21.54 7.38
C MET A 121 -3.42 21.96 5.97
N THR A 122 -3.78 23.22 5.74
CA THR A 122 -4.10 23.74 4.41
C THR A 122 -2.90 23.60 3.48
N LEU A 123 -1.72 23.97 3.97
CA LEU A 123 -0.48 23.87 3.23
C LEU A 123 -0.15 22.39 2.91
N MET A 124 -0.33 21.48 3.87
CA MET A 124 -0.17 20.04 3.63
C MET A 124 -1.10 19.53 2.52
N ILE A 125 -2.37 19.94 2.53
CA ILE A 125 -3.35 19.54 1.51
C ILE A 125 -2.91 20.05 0.13
N GLU A 126 -2.47 21.30 0.02
CA GLU A 126 -1.97 21.88 -1.23
C GLU A 126 -0.77 21.10 -1.77
N HIS A 127 0.19 20.74 -0.90
CA HIS A 127 1.33 19.90 -1.28
C HIS A 127 0.89 18.52 -1.78
N LEU A 128 -0.05 17.88 -1.09
CA LEU A 128 -0.57 16.56 -1.49
C LEU A 128 -1.32 16.60 -2.82
N GLN A 129 -2.01 17.69 -3.15
CA GLN A 129 -2.72 17.84 -4.42
C GLN A 129 -1.77 17.92 -5.63
N GLY A 130 -0.57 18.48 -5.45
CA GLY A 130 0.48 18.54 -6.48
C GLY A 130 1.45 17.34 -6.46
N SER A 131 1.25 16.37 -5.57
CA SER A 131 2.17 15.25 -5.38
C SER A 131 2.10 14.24 -6.53
N SER A 132 3.25 13.79 -7.01
CA SER A 132 3.36 12.58 -7.85
C SER A 132 3.47 11.29 -7.03
N VAL A 133 3.68 11.39 -5.72
CA VAL A 133 3.89 10.27 -4.79
C VAL A 133 2.57 9.80 -4.20
N PHE A 134 1.69 10.74 -3.87
CA PHE A 134 0.38 10.46 -3.28
C PHE A 134 -0.75 10.89 -4.21
N ARG A 135 -1.83 10.13 -4.20
CA ARG A 135 -3.06 10.48 -4.91
C ARG A 135 -4.24 10.52 -3.95
N ARG A 136 -5.18 11.42 -4.22
CA ARG A 136 -6.47 11.46 -3.51
C ARG A 136 -7.39 10.36 -4.05
N LEU A 137 -8.04 9.60 -3.16
CA LEU A 137 -8.96 8.55 -3.56
C LEU A 137 -10.42 9.05 -3.67
N PRO A 138 -11.24 8.45 -4.54
CA PRO A 138 -12.68 8.66 -4.53
C PRO A 138 -13.25 8.30 -3.15
N GLY A 139 -14.10 9.16 -2.58
CA GLY A 139 -14.63 8.97 -1.22
C GLY A 139 -13.75 9.57 -0.10
N GLY A 140 -12.58 10.12 -0.42
CA GLY A 140 -11.71 10.83 0.52
C GLY A 140 -10.49 10.01 0.94
N GLY A 141 -9.58 10.68 1.67
CA GLY A 141 -8.27 10.12 2.01
C GLY A 141 -7.31 10.05 0.83
N PHE A 142 -6.13 9.49 1.10
CA PHE A 142 -5.03 9.41 0.16
C PHE A 142 -4.52 7.97 0.04
N ALA A 143 -3.70 7.72 -0.97
CA ALA A 143 -2.90 6.52 -1.09
C ALA A 143 -1.60 6.88 -1.81
N PHE A 144 -0.64 5.96 -1.84
CA PHE A 144 0.40 6.07 -2.85
C PHE A 144 -0.20 6.10 -4.26
N ALA A 145 0.38 6.92 -5.12
CA ALA A 145 0.05 6.97 -6.52
C ALA A 145 0.33 5.62 -7.19
N HIS A 146 1.37 4.91 -6.73
CA HIS A 146 1.72 3.56 -7.17
C HIS A 146 2.08 2.65 -6.00
N SER A 147 1.50 1.45 -5.95
CA SER A 147 1.70 0.49 -4.85
C SER A 147 3.14 -0.03 -4.76
N LEU A 148 3.84 -0.20 -5.89
CA LEU A 148 5.25 -0.63 -5.87
C LEU A 148 6.16 0.35 -5.11
N LEU A 149 5.88 1.65 -5.17
CA LEU A 149 6.65 2.64 -4.42
C LEU A 149 6.42 2.49 -2.91
N GLN A 150 5.17 2.26 -2.50
CA GLN A 150 4.84 1.96 -1.10
C GLN A 150 5.56 0.69 -0.62
N GLU A 151 5.49 -0.35 -1.43
CA GLU A 151 6.10 -1.65 -1.12
C GLU A 151 7.61 -1.52 -0.98
N TYR A 152 8.26 -0.83 -1.91
CA TYR A 152 9.69 -0.53 -1.84
C TYR A 152 10.06 0.19 -0.55
N CYS A 153 9.31 1.23 -0.17
CA CYS A 153 9.57 1.93 1.08
C CYS A 153 9.43 0.99 2.28
N ARG A 154 8.37 0.16 2.30
CA ARG A 154 8.10 -0.79 3.38
C ARG A 154 9.17 -1.88 3.50
N GLN A 155 9.69 -2.39 2.38
CA GLN A 155 10.71 -3.45 2.36
C GLN A 155 12.08 -2.96 2.80
N ASN A 156 12.36 -1.66 2.64
CA ASN A 156 13.62 -1.06 3.08
C ASN A 156 13.64 -0.64 4.56
N LEU A 157 12.51 -0.76 5.26
CA LEU A 157 12.48 -0.58 6.71
C LEU A 157 13.18 -1.74 7.40
N SER A 158 14.00 -1.44 8.40
CA SER A 158 14.39 -2.45 9.38
C SER A 158 13.18 -2.96 10.17
N ALA A 159 13.33 -4.11 10.81
CA ALA A 159 12.27 -4.67 11.64
C ALA A 159 11.83 -3.70 12.76
N ASP A 160 12.78 -3.00 13.37
CA ASP A 160 12.51 -2.07 14.46
C ASP A 160 11.83 -0.79 13.97
N GLU A 161 12.23 -0.26 12.81
CA GLU A 161 11.56 0.89 12.18
C GLU A 161 10.12 0.55 11.78
N SER A 162 9.91 -0.64 11.20
CA SER A 162 8.57 -1.12 10.86
C SER A 162 7.67 -1.21 12.09
N VAL A 163 8.19 -1.78 13.20
CA VAL A 163 7.46 -1.83 14.49
C VAL A 163 7.13 -0.42 14.99
N ALA A 164 8.12 0.48 15.01
CA ALA A 164 7.94 1.84 15.51
C ALA A 164 6.94 2.66 14.68
N LEU A 165 6.99 2.55 13.35
CA LEU A 165 6.06 3.23 12.46
C LEU A 165 4.63 2.69 12.61
N ASN A 166 4.46 1.38 12.79
CA ASN A 166 3.15 0.81 13.06
C ASN A 166 2.60 1.26 14.42
N ALA A 167 3.44 1.34 15.46
CA ALA A 167 3.04 1.86 16.76
C ALA A 167 2.58 3.33 16.66
N GLY A 168 3.37 4.17 15.97
CA GLY A 168 3.01 5.57 15.73
C GLY A 168 1.72 5.73 14.91
N ALA A 169 1.51 4.88 13.91
CA ALA A 169 0.27 4.88 13.12
C ALA A 169 -0.94 4.49 13.98
N ALA A 170 -0.82 3.47 14.83
CA ALA A 170 -1.87 3.06 15.77
C ALA A 170 -2.25 4.21 16.72
N ASP A 171 -1.26 4.84 17.35
CA ASP A 171 -1.46 6.00 18.23
C ASP A 171 -2.19 7.16 17.53
N CYS A 172 -1.78 7.46 16.30
CA CYS A 172 -2.40 8.53 15.50
C CYS A 172 -3.84 8.20 15.11
N ILE A 173 -4.15 6.94 14.81
CA ILE A 173 -5.51 6.47 14.54
C ILE A 173 -6.38 6.56 15.81
N GLU A 174 -5.88 6.12 16.96
CA GLU A 174 -6.60 6.18 18.24
C GLU A 174 -6.97 7.63 18.59
N ARG A 175 -6.02 8.57 18.50
CA ARG A 175 -6.24 10.00 18.77
C ARG A 175 -7.25 10.63 17.80
N SER A 176 -7.20 10.21 16.55
CA SER A 176 -8.01 10.79 15.47
C SER A 176 -9.34 10.07 15.25
N MET A 177 -9.65 9.00 16.01
CA MET A 177 -10.77 8.09 15.74
C MET A 177 -12.13 8.81 15.58
N HIS A 178 -12.34 9.90 16.32
CA HIS A 178 -13.56 10.72 16.28
C HIS A 178 -13.72 11.53 14.98
N LEU A 179 -12.65 11.71 14.22
CA LEU A 179 -12.61 12.43 12.94
C LEU A 179 -12.68 11.49 11.73
N LEU A 180 -12.64 10.17 11.94
CA LEU A 180 -12.54 9.20 10.85
C LEU A 180 -13.93 8.82 10.33
N PRO A 181 -14.24 9.06 9.04
CA PRO A 181 -15.58 8.84 8.48
C PRO A 181 -15.95 7.35 8.36
N MET A 182 -14.96 6.46 8.21
CA MET A 182 -15.17 5.03 8.04
C MET A 182 -14.67 4.25 9.27
N ARG A 183 -15.50 4.19 10.31
CA ARG A 183 -15.11 3.60 11.60
C ARG A 183 -14.67 2.13 11.50
N LEU A 184 -15.33 1.30 10.68
CA LEU A 184 -14.92 -0.11 10.52
C LEU A 184 -13.53 -0.22 9.86
N HIS A 185 -13.27 0.57 8.82
CA HIS A 185 -11.96 0.58 8.16
C HIS A 185 -10.86 1.10 9.12
N ALA A 186 -11.16 2.15 9.91
CA ALA A 186 -10.23 2.64 10.92
C ALA A 186 -9.90 1.57 11.97
N LEU A 187 -10.89 0.80 12.44
CA LEU A 187 -10.66 -0.31 13.38
C LEU A 187 -9.85 -1.44 12.74
N LEU A 188 -10.12 -1.78 11.48
CA LEU A 188 -9.32 -2.76 10.74
C LEU A 188 -7.86 -2.33 10.61
N SER A 189 -7.64 -1.07 10.22
CA SER A 189 -6.28 -0.51 10.13
C SER A 189 -5.60 -0.50 11.49
N LEU A 190 -6.32 -0.13 12.55
CA LEU A 190 -5.81 -0.12 13.92
C LEU A 190 -5.39 -1.53 14.40
N ALA A 191 -6.20 -2.55 14.13
CA ALA A 191 -5.89 -3.93 14.49
C ALA A 191 -4.62 -4.43 13.79
N CYS A 192 -4.47 -4.09 12.51
CA CYS A 192 -3.28 -4.43 11.73
C CYS A 192 -2.03 -3.71 12.27
N HIS A 193 -2.15 -2.42 12.60
CA HIS A 193 -1.03 -1.67 13.17
C HIS A 193 -0.63 -2.17 14.55
N HIS A 194 -1.57 -2.47 15.45
CA HIS A 194 -1.24 -3.08 16.76
C HIS A 194 -0.51 -4.41 16.59
N PHE A 195 -1.00 -5.27 15.69
CA PHE A 195 -0.35 -6.55 15.42
C PHE A 195 1.09 -6.38 14.89
N ASN A 196 1.29 -5.49 13.91
CA ASN A 196 2.61 -5.24 13.32
C ASN A 196 3.55 -4.47 14.26
N ALA A 197 3.01 -3.67 15.17
CA ALA A 197 3.73 -3.02 16.26
C ALA A 197 4.11 -4.00 17.39
N ARG A 198 3.67 -5.26 17.31
CA ARG A 198 3.81 -6.28 18.37
C ARG A 198 3.15 -5.87 19.69
N ASP A 199 2.19 -4.97 19.65
CA ASP A 199 1.29 -4.69 20.77
C ASP A 199 0.19 -5.76 20.78
N TYR A 200 0.60 -6.98 21.15
CA TYR A 200 -0.27 -8.16 21.09
C TYR A 200 -1.43 -8.07 22.08
N GLU A 201 -1.28 -7.34 23.18
CA GLU A 201 -2.37 -7.07 24.12
C GLU A 201 -3.50 -6.30 23.43
N LYS A 202 -3.20 -5.17 22.77
CA LYS A 202 -4.22 -4.42 22.03
C LYS A 202 -4.68 -5.12 20.74
N ALA A 203 -3.80 -5.88 20.09
CA ALA A 203 -4.12 -6.57 18.85
C ALA A 203 -5.10 -7.73 19.05
N ALA A 204 -4.95 -8.52 20.12
CA ALA A 204 -5.67 -9.78 20.29
C ALA A 204 -7.20 -9.61 20.30
N ASP A 205 -7.70 -8.80 21.23
CA ASP A 205 -9.15 -8.58 21.40
C ASP A 205 -9.76 -7.92 20.17
N LEU A 206 -9.09 -6.90 19.63
CA LEU A 206 -9.61 -6.16 18.48
C LEU A 206 -9.67 -7.04 17.23
N ASN A 207 -8.66 -7.88 16.98
CA ASN A 207 -8.67 -8.83 15.87
C ASN A 207 -9.75 -9.91 16.05
N LEU A 208 -9.95 -10.42 17.27
CA LEU A 208 -10.99 -11.41 17.54
C LEU A 208 -12.40 -10.83 17.29
N GLU A 209 -12.66 -9.63 17.80
CA GLU A 209 -13.93 -8.92 17.63
C GLU A 209 -14.21 -8.60 16.15
N LEU A 210 -13.21 -8.06 15.43
CA LEU A 210 -13.34 -7.78 14.01
C LEU A 210 -13.55 -9.07 13.20
N GLY A 211 -12.87 -10.16 13.56
CA GLY A 211 -13.06 -11.47 12.93
C GLY A 211 -14.53 -11.92 12.97
N LEU A 212 -15.19 -11.77 14.12
CA LEU A 212 -16.61 -12.09 14.28
C LEU A 212 -17.49 -11.15 13.44
N ARG A 213 -17.15 -9.85 13.39
CA ARG A 213 -17.89 -8.86 12.57
C ARG A 213 -17.79 -9.15 11.07
N TYR A 214 -16.65 -9.65 10.58
CA TYR A 214 -16.47 -10.03 9.18
C TYR A 214 -17.13 -11.39 8.87
N TYR A 215 -17.10 -12.34 9.81
CA TYR A 215 -17.86 -13.59 9.71
C TYR A 215 -19.35 -13.33 9.51
N ASN A 216 -19.94 -12.42 10.30
CA ASN A 216 -21.35 -12.04 10.19
C ASN A 216 -21.70 -11.29 8.89
N ARG A 217 -20.69 -10.84 8.14
CA ARG A 217 -20.84 -10.25 6.79
C ARG A 217 -20.55 -11.25 5.68
N GLU A 218 -20.31 -12.52 6.03
CA GLU A 218 -19.96 -13.61 5.11
C GLU A 218 -18.63 -13.37 4.37
N ASP A 219 -17.82 -12.42 4.84
CA ASP A 219 -16.45 -12.21 4.37
C ASP A 219 -15.51 -13.08 5.19
N TYR A 220 -15.54 -14.38 4.86
CA TYR A 220 -14.84 -15.42 5.60
C TYR A 220 -13.32 -15.33 5.45
N ASP A 221 -12.81 -14.80 4.33
CA ASP A 221 -11.39 -14.59 4.11
C ASP A 221 -10.83 -13.54 5.08
N ALA A 222 -11.48 -12.38 5.19
CA ALA A 222 -11.10 -11.37 6.17
C ALA A 222 -11.28 -11.87 7.61
N ALA A 223 -12.39 -12.56 7.90
CA ALA A 223 -12.64 -13.15 9.22
C ALA A 223 -11.53 -14.13 9.63
N LEU A 224 -11.09 -14.97 8.71
CA LEU A 224 -10.02 -15.96 8.95
C LEU A 224 -8.67 -15.28 9.17
N MET A 225 -8.33 -14.28 8.37
CA MET A 225 -7.09 -13.51 8.53
C MET A 225 -7.01 -12.86 9.91
N LEU A 226 -8.06 -12.15 10.31
CA LEU A 226 -8.16 -11.48 11.62
C LEU A 226 -8.08 -12.48 12.78
N THR A 227 -8.82 -13.59 12.67
CA THR A 227 -8.82 -14.62 13.72
C THR A 227 -7.45 -15.27 13.87
N ARG A 228 -6.70 -15.47 12.78
CA ARG A 228 -5.30 -15.94 12.84
C ARG A 228 -4.37 -14.96 13.55
N GLN A 229 -4.52 -13.66 13.31
CA GLN A 229 -3.76 -12.64 14.04
C GLN A 229 -4.12 -12.62 15.54
N ALA A 230 -5.38 -12.85 15.89
CA ALA A 230 -5.80 -12.99 17.28
C ALA A 230 -5.16 -14.23 17.96
N ILE A 231 -5.12 -15.38 17.28
CA ILE A 231 -4.43 -16.59 17.78
C ILE A 231 -2.96 -16.30 18.06
N ILE A 232 -2.23 -15.75 17.08
CA ILE A 232 -0.81 -15.41 17.24
C ILE A 232 -0.62 -14.46 18.43
N SER A 233 -1.47 -13.43 18.54
CA SER A 233 -1.39 -12.47 19.63
C SER A 233 -1.63 -13.14 21.00
N ALA A 234 -2.63 -14.02 21.10
CA ALA A 234 -2.94 -14.80 22.31
C ALA A 234 -1.77 -15.66 22.77
N GLU A 235 -1.09 -16.33 21.82
CA GLU A 235 0.09 -17.15 22.10
C GLU A 235 1.24 -16.29 22.65
N GLN A 236 1.47 -15.12 22.05
CA GLN A 236 2.55 -14.22 22.47
C GLN A 236 2.34 -13.64 23.88
N ILE A 237 1.10 -13.34 24.26
CA ILE A 237 0.77 -12.83 25.60
C ILE A 237 0.50 -13.95 26.63
N GLY A 238 0.39 -15.21 26.19
CA GLY A 238 0.10 -16.35 27.06
C GLY A 238 -1.35 -16.43 27.56
N ASP A 239 -2.30 -15.80 26.87
CA ASP A 239 -3.72 -15.84 27.24
C ASP A 239 -4.41 -17.10 26.67
N SER A 240 -4.46 -18.14 27.49
CA SER A 240 -5.10 -19.42 27.15
C SER A 240 -6.61 -19.31 26.88
N ALA A 241 -7.31 -18.37 27.51
CA ALA A 241 -8.75 -18.22 27.34
C ALA A 241 -9.07 -17.56 26.00
N LEU A 242 -8.32 -16.51 25.66
CA LEU A 242 -8.41 -15.82 24.38
C LEU A 242 -7.98 -16.75 23.24
N LEU A 243 -6.89 -17.51 23.40
CA LEU A 243 -6.43 -18.50 22.43
C LEU A 243 -7.54 -19.50 22.10
N ALA A 244 -8.14 -20.11 23.12
CA ALA A 244 -9.22 -21.07 22.93
C ALA A 244 -10.46 -20.44 22.26
N ALA A 245 -10.76 -19.17 22.53
CA ALA A 245 -11.85 -18.46 21.86
C ALA A 245 -11.55 -18.21 20.37
N ALA A 246 -10.34 -17.76 20.04
CA ALA A 246 -9.91 -17.50 18.68
C ALA A 246 -9.83 -18.80 17.85
N GLU A 247 -9.35 -19.91 18.42
CA GLU A 247 -9.34 -21.23 17.76
C GLU A 247 -10.76 -21.71 17.43
N ARG A 248 -11.69 -21.63 18.38
CA ARG A 248 -13.11 -21.98 18.13
C ARG A 248 -13.70 -21.15 16.99
N GLN A 249 -13.40 -19.85 16.96
CA GLN A 249 -13.87 -18.96 15.89
C GLN A 249 -13.26 -19.35 14.53
N ARG A 250 -11.96 -19.67 14.48
CA ARG A 250 -11.30 -20.13 13.25
C ARG A 250 -11.96 -21.39 12.70
N ASP A 251 -12.21 -22.37 13.57
CA ASP A 251 -12.79 -23.65 13.18
C ASP A 251 -14.22 -23.46 12.63
N LEU A 252 -15.02 -22.58 13.26
CA LEU A 252 -16.34 -22.19 12.77
C LEU A 252 -16.28 -21.52 11.38
N ILE A 253 -15.32 -20.61 11.16
CA ILE A 253 -15.11 -19.96 9.86
C ILE A 253 -14.76 -21.00 8.79
N GLN A 254 -13.80 -21.89 9.09
CA GLN A 254 -13.36 -22.93 8.17
C GLN A 254 -14.49 -23.91 7.81
N GLN A 255 -15.34 -24.27 8.77
CA GLN A 255 -16.52 -25.09 8.52
C GLN A 255 -17.48 -24.40 7.54
N LYS A 256 -17.71 -23.09 7.68
CA LYS A 256 -18.56 -22.33 6.75
C LYS A 256 -17.96 -22.20 5.35
N MET A 257 -16.65 -21.97 5.25
CA MET A 257 -15.97 -21.92 3.96
C MET A 257 -16.01 -23.27 3.22
N ALA A 258 -16.03 -24.38 3.96
CA ALA A 258 -16.14 -25.73 3.41
C ALA A 258 -17.58 -26.13 3.02
N ASP A 259 -18.60 -25.46 3.56
CA ASP A 259 -20.02 -25.67 3.21
C ASP A 259 -20.67 -24.37 2.66
N PRO A 260 -20.28 -23.94 1.42
CA PRO A 260 -20.76 -22.69 0.83
C PRO A 260 -22.26 -22.71 0.45
N ALA A 261 -22.86 -23.90 0.38
CA ALA A 261 -24.27 -24.09 0.09
C ALA A 261 -24.93 -24.67 1.34
N GLY A 262 -25.09 -23.83 2.37
CA GLY A 262 -25.67 -24.23 3.65
C GLY A 262 -26.76 -25.26 3.44
N THR A 263 -26.50 -26.48 3.88
CA THR A 263 -27.48 -27.56 3.80
C THR A 263 -28.68 -27.13 4.64
N ALA A 264 -29.69 -26.57 3.95
CA ALA A 264 -30.98 -26.29 4.51
C ALA A 264 -31.50 -27.60 5.12
N ARG A 265 -31.60 -27.60 6.45
CA ARG A 265 -32.47 -28.50 7.19
C ARG A 265 -33.50 -27.66 7.89
#